data_AF-A0A955XTU6-F1
#
_entry.id   AF-A0A955XTU6-F1
#
_cell.length_a   1.000
_cell.length_b   1.000
_cell.length_c   1.000
_cell.angle_alpha   90.00
_cell.angle_beta   90.00
_cell.angle_gamma   90.00
#
_symmetry.space_group_name_H-M   'P 1'
#
loop_
_entity.id
_entity.type
_entity.pdbx_description
1 polymer ?
#
loop_
_entity_poly.entity_id
_entity_poly.type
_entity_poly.pdbx_seq_one_letter_code
_entity_poly.pdbx_strand_id
1 'polypeptide(L)'
;MRRINLFIVGLVAFVGVPGAVMADPADGFFLPDEFISLPDVGVPDAGFSLPDSQPLLPDSFILPPDLGVGDLSTSDIASSDLESSDLAGDSFDELDMGSAIDAESTADVSESDMGGADSSGPGGDAADDSDEFVDSDGDGISDADEIRLGMNPNDQDSDGDGIPDGVELPDPNDPLDTDSDGTIDALDDDSDGDGISDTEEAGDGGELLDTDNDGIPNYRDEDSDDDGYSDRGDNCVLVYNPNQLDSDENGEGDVCDGDIDGDGLINESDNCPIHANSDQLDTDTDGQGDACDLDDDDDSVTDAYDNCIVVANPG
;
A
#
# COMPACT_ATOMS: atom_id res chain seq x y z
N MET A 1 34.92 -60.52 -1.72
CA MET A 1 33.87 -61.48 -1.29
C MET A 1 32.66 -60.67 -0.86
N ARG A 2 31.60 -60.68 -1.67
CA ARG A 2 30.36 -59.92 -1.45
C ARG A 2 29.58 -60.52 -0.28
N ARG A 3 29.18 -59.71 0.70
CA ARG A 3 28.21 -60.10 1.73
C ARG A 3 26.89 -59.38 1.42
N ILE A 4 25.84 -60.18 1.23
CA ILE A 4 24.47 -59.77 0.97
C ILE A 4 23.82 -59.56 2.34
N ASN A 5 23.34 -58.35 2.63
CA ASN A 5 22.40 -58.12 3.72
C ASN A 5 21.03 -57.80 3.12
N LEU A 6 20.09 -58.67 3.47
CA LEU A 6 18.67 -58.65 3.14
C LEU A 6 17.96 -57.69 4.11
N PHE A 7 17.37 -56.61 3.61
CA PHE A 7 16.41 -55.81 4.37
C PHE A 7 15.02 -55.99 3.78
N ILE A 8 14.10 -56.39 4.66
CA ILE A 8 12.70 -56.69 4.42
C ILE A 8 11.93 -55.37 4.39
N VAL A 9 11.24 -55.09 3.29
CA VAL A 9 10.30 -53.97 3.17
C VAL A 9 8.98 -54.40 3.81
N GLY A 10 8.59 -53.75 4.91
CA GLY A 10 7.30 -53.91 5.55
C GLY A 10 6.21 -53.21 4.73
N LEU A 11 5.33 -54.01 4.14
CA LEU A 11 4.11 -53.57 3.46
C LEU A 11 3.05 -53.25 4.52
N VAL A 12 2.74 -51.96 4.74
CA VAL A 12 1.59 -51.55 5.54
C VAL A 12 0.36 -51.54 4.64
N ALA A 13 -0.56 -52.47 4.91
CA ALA A 13 -1.85 -52.55 4.22
C ALA A 13 -2.83 -51.55 4.83
N PHE A 14 -3.21 -50.53 4.05
CA PHE A 14 -4.36 -49.68 4.34
C PHE A 14 -5.65 -50.47 4.11
N VAL A 15 -6.44 -50.65 5.17
CA VAL A 15 -7.80 -51.18 5.11
C VAL A 15 -8.71 -50.01 4.77
N GLY A 16 -9.28 -50.02 3.57
CA GLY A 16 -10.25 -49.03 3.10
C GLY A 16 -11.58 -49.12 3.85
N VAL A 17 -12.06 -47.96 4.30
CA VAL A 17 -13.44 -47.74 4.76
C VAL A 17 -14.23 -47.19 3.57
N PRO A 18 -15.31 -47.85 3.10
CA PRO A 18 -16.15 -47.29 2.05
C PRO A 18 -17.32 -46.51 2.68
N GLY A 19 -17.42 -45.22 2.38
CA GLY A 19 -18.63 -44.45 2.67
C GLY A 19 -18.44 -42.97 2.94
N ALA A 20 -18.05 -42.20 1.92
CA ALA A 20 -18.41 -40.79 1.84
C ALA A 20 -18.61 -40.46 0.37
N VAL A 21 -19.87 -40.15 0.04
CA VAL A 21 -20.32 -39.75 -1.28
C VAL A 21 -19.82 -38.33 -1.56
N MET A 22 -19.19 -38.15 -2.72
CA MET A 22 -18.96 -36.83 -3.31
C MET A 22 -20.32 -36.19 -3.61
N ALA A 23 -20.56 -34.99 -3.08
CA ALA A 23 -21.64 -34.12 -3.51
C ALA A 23 -21.05 -33.08 -4.48
N ASP A 24 -21.62 -33.07 -5.67
CA ASP A 24 -21.39 -32.18 -6.80
C ASP A 24 -22.13 -30.83 -6.55
N PRO A 25 -21.50 -29.65 -6.68
CA PRO A 25 -22.17 -28.38 -6.46
C PRO A 25 -22.75 -27.83 -7.77
N ALA A 26 -23.84 -28.42 -8.23
CA ALA A 26 -24.65 -27.82 -9.29
C ALA A 26 -26.09 -28.36 -9.20
N ASP A 27 -26.89 -27.80 -8.30
CA ASP A 27 -28.35 -27.70 -8.50
C ASP A 27 -28.96 -26.78 -7.43
N GLY A 28 -29.52 -25.66 -7.89
CA GLY A 28 -30.27 -24.72 -7.06
C GLY A 28 -31.49 -25.39 -6.44
N PHE A 29 -31.58 -25.34 -5.11
CA PHE A 29 -32.72 -25.85 -4.37
C PHE A 29 -33.40 -24.71 -3.60
N PHE A 30 -34.57 -24.31 -4.12
CA PHE A 30 -35.56 -23.48 -3.45
C PHE A 30 -35.94 -24.10 -2.10
N LEU A 31 -35.80 -23.33 -1.01
CA LEU A 31 -36.44 -23.63 0.27
C LEU A 31 -37.74 -22.82 0.38
N PRO A 32 -38.89 -23.43 0.75
CA PRO A 32 -40.09 -22.69 1.08
C PRO A 32 -40.06 -22.17 2.53
N ASP A 33 -40.50 -20.93 2.72
CA ASP A 33 -40.79 -20.30 4.01
C ASP A 33 -41.94 -21.03 4.72
N GLU A 34 -41.63 -21.80 5.76
CA GLU A 34 -42.62 -22.30 6.72
C GLU A 34 -42.36 -21.66 8.09
N PHE A 35 -43.24 -20.70 8.40
CA PHE A 35 -43.40 -20.05 9.70
C PHE A 35 -43.65 -21.09 10.82
N ILE A 36 -42.73 -21.20 11.78
CA ILE A 36 -42.98 -21.84 13.07
C ILE A 36 -43.08 -20.75 14.14
N SER A 37 -44.31 -20.51 14.60
CA SER A 37 -44.61 -19.68 15.75
C SER A 37 -44.16 -20.37 17.05
N LEU A 38 -43.20 -19.77 17.76
CA LEU A 38 -42.87 -20.13 19.13
C LEU A 38 -43.74 -19.33 20.12
N PRO A 39 -44.22 -19.92 21.23
CA PRO A 39 -44.99 -19.21 22.23
C PRO A 39 -44.11 -18.28 23.08
N ASP A 40 -44.57 -17.04 23.20
CA ASP A 40 -44.10 -15.96 24.04
C ASP A 40 -43.93 -16.38 25.51
N VAL A 41 -42.69 -16.40 25.98
CA VAL A 41 -42.35 -16.58 27.40
C VAL A 41 -42.03 -15.20 27.96
N GLY A 42 -43.00 -14.62 28.66
CA GLY A 42 -42.90 -13.30 29.27
C GLY A 42 -41.73 -13.20 30.23
N VAL A 43 -40.84 -12.26 29.95
CA VAL A 43 -39.77 -11.81 30.85
C VAL A 43 -40.38 -10.77 31.82
N PRO A 44 -40.21 -10.91 33.14
CA PRO A 44 -40.76 -9.94 34.09
C PRO A 44 -40.00 -8.61 34.01
N ASP A 45 -40.79 -7.54 33.86
CA ASP A 45 -40.43 -6.13 33.87
C ASP A 45 -39.76 -5.75 35.20
N ALA A 46 -38.43 -5.70 35.21
CA ALA A 46 -37.65 -5.10 36.28
C ALA A 46 -37.49 -3.61 35.95
N GLY A 47 -38.33 -2.79 36.59
CA GLY A 47 -38.25 -1.34 36.51
C GLY A 47 -36.87 -0.82 36.92
N PHE A 48 -36.07 -0.45 35.93
CA PHE A 48 -34.87 0.36 36.12
C PHE A 48 -35.22 1.81 35.77
N SER A 49 -35.34 2.63 36.80
CA SER A 49 -35.56 4.07 36.70
C SER A 49 -34.27 4.72 36.19
N LEU A 50 -34.27 5.19 34.94
CA LEU A 50 -33.20 6.06 34.41
C LEU A 50 -33.20 7.38 35.21
N PRO A 51 -32.06 7.85 35.76
CA PRO A 51 -31.98 9.20 36.26
C PRO A 51 -31.87 10.21 35.12
N ASP A 52 -32.62 11.30 35.29
CA ASP A 52 -32.71 12.49 34.45
C ASP A 52 -31.37 13.02 33.92
N SER A 53 -31.42 13.39 32.65
CA SER A 53 -30.47 14.25 31.95
C SER A 53 -30.04 15.45 32.80
N GLN A 54 -28.76 15.49 33.17
CA GLN A 54 -28.11 16.70 33.66
C GLN A 54 -27.51 17.45 32.47
N PRO A 55 -27.66 18.79 32.39
CA PRO A 55 -27.14 19.58 31.29
C PRO A 55 -25.61 19.71 31.38
N LEU A 56 -24.94 19.55 30.24
CA LEU A 56 -23.51 19.80 30.07
C LEU A 56 -23.19 21.25 30.45
N LEU A 57 -22.29 21.41 31.42
CA LEU A 57 -21.61 22.68 31.68
C LEU A 57 -20.50 22.86 30.62
N PRO A 58 -20.23 24.08 30.14
CA PRO A 58 -19.12 24.32 29.22
C PRO A 58 -17.80 24.24 29.99
N ASP A 59 -16.88 23.41 29.50
CA ASP A 59 -15.54 23.32 30.03
C ASP A 59 -14.82 24.66 29.93
N SER A 60 -14.51 25.21 31.09
CA SER A 60 -13.59 26.30 31.27
C SER A 60 -12.19 25.83 30.90
N PHE A 61 -11.72 26.34 29.76
CA PHE A 61 -10.33 26.57 29.36
C PHE A 61 -9.33 26.44 30.53
N ILE A 62 -8.69 25.28 30.66
CA ILE A 62 -7.49 25.09 31.49
C ILE A 62 -6.30 25.34 30.57
N LEU A 63 -5.64 26.48 30.77
CA LEU A 63 -4.30 26.74 30.25
C LEU A 63 -3.29 25.82 30.97
N PRO A 64 -2.26 25.30 30.28
CA PRO A 64 -1.20 24.54 30.93
C PRO A 64 -0.42 25.43 31.93
N PRO A 65 0.16 24.84 32.99
CA PRO A 65 0.93 25.59 33.97
C PRO A 65 2.24 26.13 33.38
N ASP A 66 2.34 27.46 33.45
CA ASP A 66 3.52 28.33 33.44
C ASP A 66 4.86 27.60 33.66
N LEU A 67 5.61 27.42 32.57
CA LEU A 67 7.03 27.05 32.63
C LEU A 67 7.81 28.21 33.26
N GLY A 68 8.28 27.94 34.48
CA GLY A 68 9.09 28.85 35.26
C GLY A 68 10.29 29.37 34.49
N VAL A 69 10.35 30.69 34.41
CA VAL A 69 11.51 31.48 34.01
C VAL A 69 12.74 31.14 34.88
N GLY A 70 13.72 30.47 34.25
CA GLY A 70 15.06 30.27 34.78
C GLY A 70 16.03 31.29 34.21
N ASP A 71 16.32 32.30 35.02
CA ASP A 71 17.45 33.26 35.03
C ASP A 71 18.41 33.33 33.82
N LEU A 72 18.35 34.47 33.13
CA LEU A 72 19.35 34.97 32.20
C LEU A 72 20.63 35.36 32.95
N SER A 73 21.66 34.51 32.90
CA SER A 73 23.04 34.95 33.17
C SER A 73 23.67 35.50 31.89
N THR A 74 24.03 36.77 31.95
CA THR A 74 24.64 37.57 30.90
C THR A 74 26.16 37.45 30.91
N SER A 75 26.71 36.81 29.88
CA SER A 75 28.03 37.07 29.26
C SER A 75 28.23 35.94 28.24
N ASP A 76 28.09 36.17 26.94
CA ASP A 76 29.25 36.61 26.17
C ASP A 76 28.87 37.44 24.94
N ILE A 77 29.63 38.52 24.79
CA ILE A 77 29.62 39.46 23.68
C ILE A 77 30.74 39.04 22.71
N ALA A 78 30.40 38.81 21.45
CA ALA A 78 31.23 39.15 20.27
C ALA A 78 30.33 39.01 19.03
N SER A 79 29.71 40.09 18.55
CA SER A 79 30.27 41.05 17.59
C SER A 79 30.83 40.40 16.32
N SER A 80 29.98 40.30 15.30
CA SER A 80 30.32 40.80 13.96
C SER A 80 29.04 41.10 13.18
N ASP A 81 28.69 42.38 13.17
CA ASP A 81 27.84 43.00 12.17
C ASP A 81 28.42 42.77 10.77
N LEU A 82 27.58 42.38 9.81
CA LEU A 82 27.61 42.95 8.46
C LEU A 82 26.19 43.10 7.92
N GLU A 83 25.97 44.29 7.40
CA GLU A 83 24.69 44.94 7.16
C GLU A 83 24.00 44.48 5.86
N SER A 84 22.67 44.55 5.94
CA SER A 84 21.69 44.95 4.93
C SER A 84 22.20 45.46 3.57
N SER A 85 21.60 44.95 2.51
CA SER A 85 21.18 45.80 1.39
C SER A 85 19.91 45.27 0.73
N ASP A 86 18.85 46.05 0.90
CA ASP A 86 17.65 46.13 0.07
C ASP A 86 17.95 46.22 -1.44
N LEU A 87 17.02 45.73 -2.28
CA LEU A 87 16.40 46.39 -3.46
C LEU A 87 15.72 45.31 -4.35
N ALA A 88 14.39 45.30 -4.45
CA ALA A 88 13.59 45.75 -5.62
C ALA A 88 13.92 44.99 -6.93
N GLY A 89 13.04 44.19 -7.52
CA GLY A 89 11.77 44.63 -8.13
C GLY A 89 12.00 44.97 -9.61
N ASP A 90 11.66 44.06 -10.53
CA ASP A 90 11.38 44.28 -11.97
C ASP A 90 10.84 42.94 -12.52
N SER A 91 9.65 42.76 -13.12
CA SER A 91 8.89 43.53 -14.11
C SER A 91 9.56 43.56 -15.50
N PHE A 92 9.24 42.57 -16.33
CA PHE A 92 9.36 42.61 -17.79
C PHE A 92 8.52 41.45 -18.36
N ASP A 93 7.33 41.71 -18.87
CA ASP A 93 6.97 42.23 -20.21
C ASP A 93 6.85 41.12 -21.26
N GLU A 94 5.66 41.09 -21.85
CA GLU A 94 5.22 40.29 -22.99
C GLU A 94 6.19 40.35 -24.18
N LEU A 95 6.32 39.21 -24.88
CA LEU A 95 6.63 39.20 -26.31
C LEU A 95 5.68 38.26 -27.06
N ASP A 96 4.59 38.85 -27.54
CA ASP A 96 3.89 38.46 -28.76
C ASP A 96 4.84 38.62 -29.96
N MET A 97 5.13 37.51 -30.66
CA MET A 97 5.59 37.54 -32.05
C MET A 97 5.09 36.29 -32.78
N GLY A 98 3.93 36.42 -33.44
CA GLY A 98 3.48 35.45 -34.44
C GLY A 98 4.41 35.36 -35.66
N SER A 99 4.31 34.26 -36.40
CA SER A 99 4.15 34.30 -37.87
C SER A 99 3.88 32.90 -38.40
N ALA A 100 2.74 32.77 -39.06
CA ALA A 100 2.46 31.69 -39.99
C ALA A 100 3.55 31.61 -41.08
N ILE A 101 3.86 30.38 -41.50
CA ILE A 101 4.55 30.10 -42.77
C ILE A 101 3.68 29.18 -43.61
N ASP A 102 2.96 29.78 -44.55
CA ASP A 102 2.44 29.10 -45.73
C ASP A 102 3.62 28.73 -46.64
N ALA A 103 3.70 27.45 -47.03
CA ALA A 103 4.53 27.02 -48.14
C ALA A 103 3.85 25.90 -48.94
N GLU A 104 2.89 26.27 -49.78
CA GLU A 104 2.66 25.55 -51.02
C GLU A 104 3.84 25.79 -51.97
N SER A 105 4.53 24.73 -52.41
CA SER A 105 5.29 24.75 -53.67
C SER A 105 5.52 23.34 -54.20
N THR A 106 5.00 23.14 -55.40
CA THR A 106 5.05 21.96 -56.25
C THR A 106 6.42 21.72 -56.90
N ALA A 107 6.79 20.44 -57.05
CA ALA A 107 7.69 19.87 -58.09
C ALA A 107 7.74 18.35 -57.84
N ASP A 108 7.07 17.47 -58.61
CA ASP A 108 7.32 17.05 -59.99
C ASP A 108 8.80 16.87 -60.35
N VAL A 109 9.29 15.61 -60.24
CA VAL A 109 10.30 15.03 -61.15
C VAL A 109 10.22 13.50 -61.14
N SER A 110 9.60 12.98 -62.20
CA SER A 110 9.96 11.81 -63.02
C SER A 110 10.46 10.53 -62.35
N GLU A 111 9.59 9.53 -62.47
CA GLU A 111 9.80 8.08 -62.43
C GLU A 111 11.04 7.63 -63.22
N SER A 112 11.81 6.71 -62.62
CA SER A 112 12.67 5.79 -63.35
C SER A 112 12.36 4.35 -62.95
N ASP A 113 11.69 3.70 -63.89
CA ASP A 113 11.43 2.27 -64.00
C ASP A 113 12.73 1.44 -63.96
N MET A 114 12.76 0.39 -63.13
CA MET A 114 12.99 -1.02 -63.54
C MET A 114 13.63 -1.84 -62.41
N GLY A 115 12.89 -2.81 -61.87
CA GLY A 115 13.49 -3.97 -61.22
C GLY A 115 12.57 -4.83 -60.37
N GLY A 116 12.06 -5.93 -60.93
CA GLY A 116 11.77 -7.14 -60.16
C GLY A 116 10.32 -7.60 -60.18
N ALA A 117 9.95 -8.34 -61.22
CA ALA A 117 8.87 -9.32 -61.12
C ALA A 117 9.44 -10.62 -60.54
N ASP A 118 8.97 -11.04 -59.36
CA ASP A 118 8.84 -12.47 -59.06
C ASP A 118 7.57 -12.74 -58.25
N SER A 119 6.91 -13.77 -58.72
CA SER A 119 5.62 -14.34 -58.45
C SER A 119 5.44 -14.96 -57.05
N SER A 120 4.26 -14.77 -56.44
CA SER A 120 3.29 -15.85 -56.11
C SER A 120 2.48 -15.54 -54.83
N GLY A 121 1.21 -15.18 -54.98
CA GLY A 121 0.20 -15.26 -53.91
C GLY A 121 -1.17 -14.86 -54.44
N PRO A 122 -2.20 -15.73 -54.44
CA PRO A 122 -3.48 -15.40 -55.03
C PRO A 122 -4.43 -14.79 -53.98
N GLY A 123 -4.90 -13.57 -54.26
CA GLY A 123 -6.29 -13.15 -54.01
C GLY A 123 -6.70 -12.82 -52.57
N GLY A 124 -6.87 -11.53 -52.32
CA GLY A 124 -7.66 -10.98 -51.21
C GLY A 124 -7.59 -9.44 -51.22
N ASP A 125 -8.60 -8.81 -51.81
CA ASP A 125 -9.21 -7.53 -51.41
C ASP A 125 -8.28 -6.29 -51.32
N ALA A 126 -8.21 -5.44 -52.35
CA ALA A 126 -9.05 -4.25 -52.51
C ALA A 126 -9.00 -3.28 -51.31
N ALA A 127 -8.06 -2.33 -51.36
CA ALA A 127 -8.09 -1.01 -50.71
C ALA A 127 -8.59 -0.98 -49.25
N ASP A 128 -7.65 -1.08 -48.31
CA ASP A 128 -7.80 -0.39 -47.04
C ASP A 128 -6.76 0.73 -46.99
N ASP A 129 -7.29 1.94 -47.00
CA ASP A 129 -6.62 3.22 -46.87
C ASP A 129 -6.72 3.59 -45.39
N SER A 130 -6.06 2.78 -44.56
CA SER A 130 -5.81 3.07 -43.16
C SER A 130 -4.35 3.50 -43.07
N ASP A 131 -4.12 4.76 -42.73
CA ASP A 131 -2.80 5.20 -42.27
C ASP A 131 -2.34 4.17 -41.23
N GLU A 132 -1.26 3.44 -41.53
CA GLU A 132 -0.73 2.41 -40.62
C GLU A 132 -0.40 3.09 -39.29
N PHE A 133 -1.23 2.83 -38.28
CA PHE A 133 -0.84 2.97 -36.89
C PHE A 133 0.23 1.89 -36.67
N VAL A 134 1.48 2.28 -36.94
CA VAL A 134 2.64 1.45 -36.66
C VAL A 134 2.81 1.48 -35.15
N ASP A 135 2.79 0.30 -34.56
CA ASP A 135 2.91 0.00 -33.14
C ASP A 135 3.83 -1.22 -33.09
N SER A 136 5.10 -0.94 -32.78
CA SER A 136 6.21 -1.85 -33.04
C SER A 136 6.43 -2.87 -31.90
N ASP A 137 6.10 -2.55 -30.66
CA ASP A 137 6.10 -3.47 -29.51
C ASP A 137 4.70 -4.01 -29.15
N GLY A 138 3.63 -3.38 -29.64
CA GLY A 138 2.26 -3.87 -29.50
C GLY A 138 1.60 -3.50 -28.18
N ASP A 139 2.01 -2.40 -27.56
CA ASP A 139 1.50 -1.93 -26.27
C ASP A 139 0.20 -1.09 -26.40
N GLY A 140 -0.12 -0.65 -27.61
CA GLY A 140 -1.31 0.15 -27.92
C GLY A 140 -1.05 1.63 -28.21
N ILE A 141 0.20 2.08 -28.14
CA ILE A 141 0.65 3.41 -28.54
C ILE A 141 1.29 3.30 -29.95
N SER A 142 1.29 4.38 -30.73
CA SER A 142 1.98 4.37 -32.03
C SER A 142 3.43 4.79 -31.91
N ASP A 143 4.29 4.22 -32.76
CA ASP A 143 5.69 4.62 -32.93
C ASP A 143 5.84 6.16 -33.07
N ALA A 144 4.87 6.80 -33.73
CA ALA A 144 4.89 8.25 -33.95
C ALA A 144 4.60 9.05 -32.66
N ASP A 145 3.70 8.55 -31.81
CA ASP A 145 3.36 9.17 -30.53
C ASP A 145 4.44 8.92 -29.49
N GLU A 146 5.01 7.71 -29.44
CA GLU A 146 6.13 7.38 -28.57
C GLU A 146 7.35 8.27 -28.85
N ILE A 147 7.75 8.39 -30.13
CA ILE A 147 8.85 9.29 -30.53
C ILE A 147 8.56 10.74 -30.17
N ARG A 148 7.29 11.18 -30.24
CA ARG A 148 6.90 12.56 -29.92
C ARG A 148 7.00 12.84 -28.42
N LEU A 149 6.70 11.85 -27.59
CA LEU A 149 6.68 11.96 -26.13
C LEU A 149 8.03 11.60 -25.50
N GLY A 150 8.91 10.92 -26.21
CA GLY A 150 10.26 10.56 -25.75
C GLY A 150 10.42 9.09 -25.35
N MET A 151 9.36 8.30 -25.46
CA MET A 151 9.30 6.85 -25.22
C MET A 151 10.00 6.06 -26.33
N ASN A 152 10.19 4.76 -26.12
CA ASN A 152 10.92 3.87 -27.03
C ASN A 152 9.98 2.95 -27.83
N PRO A 153 9.85 3.13 -29.17
CA PRO A 153 8.97 2.33 -30.04
C PRO A 153 9.22 0.83 -30.15
N ASN A 154 10.05 0.24 -29.29
CA ASN A 154 10.29 -1.19 -29.31
C ASN A 154 10.36 -1.73 -27.87
N ASP A 155 9.84 -0.98 -26.91
CA ASP A 155 9.80 -1.27 -25.49
C ASP A 155 8.39 -1.00 -25.00
N GLN A 156 7.72 -2.02 -24.47
CA GLN A 156 6.37 -1.90 -23.94
C GLN A 156 6.32 -1.11 -22.61
N ASP A 157 7.48 -0.76 -22.07
CA ASP A 157 7.73 -0.26 -20.72
C ASP A 157 9.07 0.52 -20.80
N SER A 158 8.97 1.83 -20.98
CA SER A 158 10.05 2.70 -21.43
C SER A 158 11.01 3.12 -20.32
N ASP A 159 10.54 3.26 -19.08
CA ASP A 159 11.36 3.46 -17.87
C ASP A 159 11.78 2.13 -17.23
N GLY A 160 11.01 1.06 -17.43
CA GLY A 160 11.31 -0.28 -16.96
C GLY A 160 10.83 -0.55 -15.54
N ASP A 161 9.81 0.17 -15.07
CA ASP A 161 9.28 0.08 -13.72
C ASP A 161 8.32 -1.13 -13.51
N GLY A 162 7.89 -1.75 -14.62
CA GLY A 162 6.99 -2.90 -14.65
C GLY A 162 5.53 -2.56 -14.99
N ILE A 163 5.20 -1.28 -15.19
CA ILE A 163 3.94 -0.78 -15.70
C ILE A 163 4.14 -0.48 -17.20
N PRO A 164 3.27 -1.00 -18.10
CA PRO A 164 3.44 -0.73 -19.53
C PRO A 164 3.09 0.71 -19.92
N ASP A 165 3.81 1.32 -20.88
CA ASP A 165 3.54 2.67 -21.40
C ASP A 165 2.05 2.84 -21.79
N GLY A 166 1.46 1.84 -22.46
CA GLY A 166 0.04 1.84 -22.84
C GLY A 166 -0.96 1.87 -21.67
N VAL A 167 -0.54 1.56 -20.44
CA VAL A 167 -1.32 1.67 -19.20
C VAL A 167 -1.19 3.05 -18.59
N GLU A 168 0.02 3.60 -18.59
CA GLU A 168 0.35 4.90 -17.99
C GLU A 168 -0.04 6.07 -18.89
N LEU A 169 -0.09 5.83 -20.20
CA LEU A 169 -0.49 6.81 -21.21
C LEU A 169 -1.81 6.43 -21.90
N PRO A 170 -2.96 6.59 -21.22
CA PRO A 170 -4.26 6.26 -21.81
C PRO A 170 -4.69 7.20 -22.95
N ASP A 171 -4.17 8.44 -23.00
CA ASP A 171 -4.36 9.38 -24.13
C ASP A 171 -3.03 10.06 -24.53
N PRO A 172 -2.45 9.73 -25.70
CA PRO A 172 -1.22 10.36 -26.17
C PRO A 172 -1.30 11.88 -26.42
N ASN A 173 -2.51 12.46 -26.47
CA ASN A 173 -2.71 13.91 -26.63
C ASN A 173 -2.78 14.65 -25.30
N ASP A 174 -2.88 13.93 -24.19
CA ASP A 174 -2.96 14.45 -22.83
C ASP A 174 -2.12 13.54 -21.92
N PRO A 175 -0.78 13.57 -22.06
CA PRO A 175 0.09 12.73 -21.26
C PRO A 175 -0.04 13.08 -19.78
N LEU A 176 -0.06 12.05 -18.94
CA LEU A 176 -0.07 12.20 -17.49
C LEU A 176 1.32 12.59 -17.01
N ASP A 177 1.35 13.42 -15.97
CA ASP A 177 2.51 13.97 -15.27
C ASP A 177 1.99 14.27 -13.87
N THR A 178 1.92 13.22 -13.06
CA THR A 178 1.15 13.17 -11.81
C THR A 178 1.72 14.14 -10.77
N ASP A 179 3.04 14.15 -10.57
CA ASP A 179 3.71 15.07 -9.64
C ASP A 179 4.08 16.46 -10.23
N SER A 180 3.88 16.64 -11.55
CA SER A 180 4.18 17.87 -12.28
C SER A 180 5.67 18.26 -12.30
N ASP A 181 6.60 17.31 -12.24
CA ASP A 181 8.04 17.56 -12.33
C ASP A 181 8.52 17.82 -13.78
N GLY A 182 7.69 17.46 -14.76
CA GLY A 182 7.91 17.65 -16.19
C GLY A 182 8.43 16.42 -16.94
N THR A 183 8.57 15.29 -16.25
CA THR A 183 8.59 13.93 -16.79
C THR A 183 7.13 13.46 -16.90
N ILE A 184 6.83 12.55 -17.82
CA ILE A 184 5.47 11.98 -17.91
C ILE A 184 5.49 10.65 -17.17
N ASP A 185 4.37 10.21 -16.61
CA ASP A 185 4.28 8.97 -15.82
C ASP A 185 4.98 7.79 -16.53
N ALA A 186 4.71 7.56 -17.82
CA ALA A 186 5.34 6.51 -18.65
C ALA A 186 6.86 6.66 -18.95
N LEU A 187 7.53 7.60 -18.28
CA LEU A 187 8.98 7.82 -18.32
C LEU A 187 9.53 8.15 -16.92
N ASP A 188 8.71 8.05 -15.88
CA ASP A 188 9.03 8.41 -14.51
C ASP A 188 9.16 7.14 -13.66
N ASP A 189 10.17 7.10 -12.79
CA ASP A 189 10.36 5.94 -11.90
C ASP A 189 9.57 6.10 -10.57
N ASP A 190 8.96 7.27 -10.34
CA ASP A 190 8.28 7.74 -9.10
C ASP A 190 7.21 8.79 -9.49
N SER A 191 6.09 8.34 -10.04
CA SER A 191 5.10 9.17 -10.76
C SER A 191 4.38 10.19 -9.86
N ASP A 192 4.16 9.89 -8.58
CA ASP A 192 3.57 10.84 -7.62
C ASP A 192 4.61 11.62 -6.79
N GLY A 193 5.89 11.29 -6.94
CA GLY A 193 7.01 12.05 -6.38
C GLY A 193 7.09 11.98 -4.86
N ASP A 194 6.48 10.96 -4.26
CA ASP A 194 6.44 10.77 -2.83
C ASP A 194 7.79 10.22 -2.29
N GLY A 195 8.54 9.51 -3.15
CA GLY A 195 9.85 8.96 -2.89
C GLY A 195 9.91 7.44 -2.66
N ILE A 196 8.79 6.75 -2.82
CA ILE A 196 8.70 5.33 -3.17
C ILE A 196 8.76 5.23 -4.70
N SER A 197 9.15 4.08 -5.24
CA SER A 197 9.22 3.91 -6.71
C SER A 197 7.98 3.22 -7.23
N ASP A 198 7.60 3.54 -8.47
CA ASP A 198 6.46 2.94 -9.13
C ASP A 198 6.61 1.42 -9.19
N THR A 199 7.83 0.87 -9.30
CA THR A 199 8.09 -0.57 -9.20
C THR A 199 7.72 -1.18 -7.83
N GLU A 200 7.89 -0.44 -6.74
CA GLU A 200 7.55 -0.87 -5.38
C GLU A 200 6.05 -0.78 -5.12
N GLU A 201 5.36 0.16 -5.76
CA GLU A 201 3.91 0.35 -5.70
C GLU A 201 3.15 -0.43 -6.78
N ALA A 202 3.86 -0.86 -7.82
CA ALA A 202 3.33 -1.61 -8.94
C ALA A 202 2.76 -2.94 -8.44
N GLY A 203 1.46 -3.12 -8.68
CA GLY A 203 0.78 -4.38 -8.49
C GLY A 203 1.37 -5.52 -9.34
N ASP A 204 0.91 -6.76 -9.14
CA ASP A 204 1.49 -7.94 -9.80
C ASP A 204 1.04 -8.17 -11.26
N GLY A 205 1.39 -7.27 -12.18
CA GLY A 205 1.37 -7.52 -13.64
C GLY A 205 0.05 -8.06 -14.21
N GLY A 206 -1.08 -7.68 -13.61
CA GLY A 206 -2.41 -8.18 -13.97
C GLY A 206 -3.56 -7.26 -13.60
N GLU A 207 -3.46 -6.55 -12.46
CA GLU A 207 -4.34 -5.45 -12.08
C GLU A 207 -3.46 -4.44 -11.31
N LEU A 208 -3.64 -3.15 -11.56
CA LEU A 208 -2.95 -2.10 -10.80
C LEU A 208 -3.44 -2.13 -9.35
N LEU A 209 -2.54 -1.94 -8.39
CA LEU A 209 -2.90 -1.84 -6.98
C LEU A 209 -3.59 -0.50 -6.73
N ASP A 210 -4.67 -0.55 -5.96
CA ASP A 210 -5.50 0.58 -5.54
C ASP A 210 -5.99 0.23 -4.13
N THR A 211 -5.19 0.59 -3.12
CA THR A 211 -5.34 0.12 -1.74
C THR A 211 -6.60 0.68 -1.09
N ASP A 212 -6.89 1.96 -1.27
CA ASP A 212 -8.04 2.64 -0.67
C ASP A 212 -9.33 2.55 -1.52
N ASN A 213 -9.21 2.14 -2.80
CA ASN A 213 -10.28 2.03 -3.79
C ASN A 213 -10.92 3.38 -4.16
N ASP A 214 -10.16 4.47 -4.18
CA ASP A 214 -10.61 5.78 -4.65
C ASP A 214 -10.60 5.91 -6.19
N GLY A 215 -9.91 4.99 -6.86
CA GLY A 215 -9.76 4.90 -8.30
C GLY A 215 -8.45 5.50 -8.85
N ILE A 216 -7.55 5.94 -7.99
CA ILE A 216 -6.16 6.28 -8.27
C ILE A 216 -5.31 5.07 -7.84
N PRO A 217 -4.55 4.46 -8.76
CA PRO A 217 -3.61 3.42 -8.39
C PRO A 217 -2.47 3.95 -7.53
N ASN A 218 -1.93 3.11 -6.66
CA ASN A 218 -0.92 3.49 -5.66
C ASN A 218 0.28 4.25 -6.22
N TYR A 219 0.87 3.83 -7.35
CA TYR A 219 2.02 4.52 -7.96
C TYR A 219 1.72 5.96 -8.45
N ARG A 220 0.47 6.42 -8.33
CA ARG A 220 0.04 7.79 -8.67
C ARG A 220 -0.70 8.45 -7.51
N ASP A 221 -0.60 7.87 -6.31
CA ASP A 221 -1.32 8.29 -5.13
C ASP A 221 -0.36 8.58 -3.98
N GLU A 222 -0.21 9.86 -3.64
CA GLU A 222 0.66 10.29 -2.53
C GLU A 222 0.28 9.70 -1.16
N ASP A 223 -0.94 9.14 -0.99
CA ASP A 223 -1.49 8.54 0.24
C ASP A 223 -2.32 7.29 -0.12
N SER A 224 -1.63 6.18 -0.44
CA SER A 224 -2.19 4.93 -0.98
C SER A 224 -3.34 4.33 -0.16
N ASP A 225 -3.42 4.60 1.14
CA ASP A 225 -4.42 4.02 2.04
C ASP A 225 -5.42 5.02 2.67
N ASP A 226 -5.34 6.31 2.30
CA ASP A 226 -6.14 7.46 2.78
C ASP A 226 -6.24 7.52 4.31
N ASP A 227 -5.15 7.22 5.02
CA ASP A 227 -5.08 7.37 6.47
C ASP A 227 -4.72 8.79 6.93
N GLY A 228 -4.22 9.61 6.00
CA GLY A 228 -3.84 11.01 6.21
C GLY A 228 -2.35 11.23 6.44
N TYR A 229 -1.51 10.22 6.26
CA TYR A 229 -0.06 10.32 6.11
C TYR A 229 0.31 9.90 4.68
N SER A 230 1.07 10.75 3.98
CA SER A 230 1.62 10.36 2.68
C SER A 230 2.50 9.13 2.79
N ASP A 231 2.61 8.31 1.76
CA ASP A 231 3.28 7.00 1.81
C ASP A 231 4.72 7.10 2.34
N ARG A 232 5.50 8.09 1.90
CA ARG A 232 6.84 8.41 2.41
C ARG A 232 6.93 8.63 3.92
N GLY A 233 5.85 9.10 4.51
CA GLY A 233 5.72 9.45 5.93
C GLY A 233 4.93 8.42 6.74
N ASP A 234 4.44 7.37 6.11
CA ASP A 234 3.61 6.34 6.69
C ASP A 234 4.48 5.12 7.08
N ASN A 235 4.33 4.67 8.34
CA ASN A 235 4.99 3.46 8.81
C ASN A 235 4.28 2.16 8.39
N CYS A 236 3.14 2.25 7.72
CA CYS A 236 2.40 1.15 7.11
C CYS A 236 1.68 1.54 5.80
N VAL A 237 2.40 2.08 4.82
CA VAL A 237 1.99 2.54 3.46
C VAL A 237 0.71 1.94 2.84
N LEU A 238 0.41 0.68 3.06
CA LEU A 238 -0.73 -0.03 2.45
C LEU A 238 -1.82 -0.45 3.44
N VAL A 239 -1.80 0.02 4.69
CA VAL A 239 -2.63 -0.47 5.79
C VAL A 239 -3.08 0.66 6.74
N TYR A 240 -4.26 1.22 6.45
CA TYR A 240 -4.85 2.33 7.19
C TYR A 240 -4.56 2.35 8.70
N ASN A 241 -3.75 3.31 9.16
CA ASN A 241 -3.34 3.45 10.56
C ASN A 241 -3.07 4.92 10.96
N PRO A 242 -4.11 5.78 11.04
CA PRO A 242 -3.96 7.22 11.24
C PRO A 242 -3.33 7.63 12.59
N ASN A 243 -3.06 6.67 13.48
CA ASN A 243 -2.36 6.89 14.75
C ASN A 243 -0.84 6.65 14.66
N GLN A 244 -0.34 6.04 13.58
CA GLN A 244 1.09 5.79 13.32
C GLN A 244 1.79 5.19 14.55
N LEU A 245 1.12 4.23 15.19
CA LEU A 245 1.67 3.57 16.37
C LEU A 245 2.81 2.63 15.94
N ASP A 246 3.95 2.76 16.59
CA ASP A 246 5.17 1.97 16.38
C ASP A 246 5.77 1.74 17.78
N SER A 247 5.53 0.56 18.34
CA SER A 247 5.79 0.23 19.74
C SER A 247 7.26 -0.09 20.03
N ASP A 248 8.01 -0.60 19.06
CA ASP A 248 9.44 -0.93 19.19
C ASP A 248 10.37 0.12 18.55
N GLU A 249 9.81 1.14 17.91
CA GLU A 249 10.49 2.24 17.23
C GLU A 249 11.39 1.76 16.08
N ASN A 250 11.01 0.68 15.38
CA ASN A 250 11.77 0.12 14.27
C ASN A 250 11.45 0.78 12.91
N GLY A 251 10.36 1.57 12.84
CA GLY A 251 9.89 2.27 11.64
C GLY A 251 8.79 1.56 10.86
N GLU A 252 8.38 0.36 11.26
CA GLU A 252 7.20 -0.37 10.80
C GLU A 252 6.08 -0.18 11.84
N GLY A 253 4.86 0.15 11.41
CA GLY A 253 3.77 0.41 12.34
C GLY A 253 3.16 -0.87 12.91
N ASP A 254 2.62 -0.79 14.13
CA ASP A 254 2.04 -1.93 14.87
C ASP A 254 1.01 -2.74 14.06
N VAL A 255 0.31 -2.12 13.10
CA VAL A 255 -0.73 -2.79 12.30
C VAL A 255 -0.14 -3.66 11.19
N CYS A 256 1.06 -3.35 10.71
CA CYS A 256 1.76 -4.07 9.65
C CYS A 256 3.00 -4.83 10.17
N ASP A 257 3.45 -4.55 11.40
CA ASP A 257 4.57 -5.23 12.04
C ASP A 257 4.21 -6.66 12.51
N GLY A 258 5.08 -7.62 12.17
CA GLY A 258 4.98 -9.01 12.60
C GLY A 258 5.53 -9.31 14.00
N ASP A 259 6.25 -8.37 14.62
CA ASP A 259 6.94 -8.45 15.93
C ASP A 259 6.88 -7.07 16.61
N ILE A 260 5.70 -6.69 17.10
CA ILE A 260 5.34 -5.32 17.53
C ILE A 260 6.25 -4.77 18.65
N ASP A 261 6.88 -5.64 19.45
CA ASP A 261 7.77 -5.22 20.54
C ASP A 261 9.26 -5.48 20.29
N GLY A 262 9.61 -6.03 19.12
CA GLY A 262 10.97 -6.22 18.65
C GLY A 262 11.80 -7.18 19.50
N ASP A 263 11.17 -8.12 20.20
CA ASP A 263 11.86 -9.07 21.08
C ASP A 263 12.43 -10.31 20.36
N GLY A 264 12.03 -10.49 19.09
CA GLY A 264 12.43 -11.57 18.20
C GLY A 264 11.43 -12.72 18.13
N LEU A 265 10.23 -12.56 18.69
CA LEU A 265 9.13 -13.51 18.61
C LEU A 265 7.95 -12.87 17.87
N ILE A 266 7.46 -13.56 16.84
CA ILE A 266 6.31 -13.07 16.10
C ILE A 266 5.08 -12.97 17.00
N ASN A 267 4.24 -11.95 16.76
CA ASN A 267 3.04 -11.63 17.54
C ASN A 267 2.17 -12.85 17.88
N GLU A 268 2.00 -13.80 16.94
CA GLU A 268 1.14 -14.98 17.17
C GLU A 268 1.76 -16.07 18.03
N SER A 269 3.07 -16.01 18.26
CA SER A 269 3.83 -16.97 19.09
C SER A 269 4.31 -16.36 20.39
N ASP A 270 4.02 -15.08 20.63
CA ASP A 270 4.41 -14.32 21.78
C ASP A 270 3.29 -14.30 22.83
N ASN A 271 3.61 -14.70 24.06
CA ASN A 271 2.68 -14.59 25.21
C ASN A 271 2.57 -13.16 25.75
N CYS A 272 3.29 -12.21 25.13
CA CYS A 272 3.32 -10.80 25.45
C CYS A 272 3.53 -9.86 24.26
N PRO A 273 2.63 -9.83 23.25
CA PRO A 273 2.88 -9.22 21.92
C PRO A 273 3.20 -7.73 21.85
N ILE A 274 3.23 -7.00 22.96
CA ILE A 274 3.53 -5.56 23.04
C ILE A 274 4.54 -5.25 24.16
N HIS A 275 5.14 -6.27 24.77
CA HIS A 275 5.95 -6.20 25.98
C HIS A 275 7.13 -7.17 25.91
N ALA A 276 8.23 -6.69 25.31
CA ALA A 276 9.39 -7.49 24.99
C ALA A 276 9.83 -8.44 26.12
N ASN A 277 9.73 -9.74 25.86
CA ASN A 277 10.02 -10.82 26.81
C ASN A 277 10.47 -12.10 26.08
N SER A 278 11.58 -12.01 25.34
CA SER A 278 12.19 -13.12 24.59
C SER A 278 12.42 -14.45 25.34
N ASP A 279 12.28 -14.49 26.68
CA ASP A 279 12.33 -15.70 27.49
C ASP A 279 10.98 -16.42 27.69
N GLN A 280 9.88 -15.74 27.35
CA GLN A 280 8.50 -16.25 27.37
C GLN A 280 8.14 -16.87 28.71
N LEU A 281 8.59 -16.24 29.80
CA LEU A 281 8.25 -16.68 31.14
C LEU A 281 6.75 -16.49 31.37
N ASP A 282 6.12 -17.53 31.90
CA ASP A 282 4.71 -17.65 32.20
C ASP A 282 4.63 -18.56 33.44
N THR A 283 4.56 -17.93 34.61
CA THR A 283 4.76 -18.58 35.91
C THR A 283 3.54 -19.41 36.33
N ASP A 284 2.33 -18.94 36.05
CA ASP A 284 1.07 -19.60 36.40
C ASP A 284 0.52 -20.51 35.28
N THR A 285 1.08 -20.41 34.07
CA THR A 285 0.73 -21.16 32.86
C THR A 285 -0.66 -20.86 32.30
N ASP A 286 -1.15 -19.63 32.46
CA ASP A 286 -2.44 -19.20 31.91
C ASP A 286 -2.37 -18.77 30.43
N GLY A 287 -1.15 -18.57 29.91
CA GLY A 287 -0.85 -18.19 28.54
C GLY A 287 -0.55 -16.70 28.33
N GLN A 288 -0.65 -15.86 29.36
CA GLN A 288 -0.10 -14.52 29.43
C GLN A 288 1.32 -14.61 30.00
N GLY A 289 2.28 -13.88 29.43
CA GLY A 289 3.64 -13.84 30.00
C GLY A 289 3.74 -12.92 31.21
N ASP A 290 4.68 -13.24 32.12
CA ASP A 290 5.00 -12.44 33.32
C ASP A 290 5.34 -10.96 32.98
N ALA A 291 5.71 -10.65 31.73
CA ALA A 291 5.99 -9.28 31.30
C ALA A 291 4.72 -8.42 31.10
N CYS A 292 3.58 -9.05 30.87
CA CYS A 292 2.27 -8.42 30.66
C CYS A 292 1.26 -8.75 31.75
N ASP A 293 1.56 -9.75 32.56
CA ASP A 293 0.68 -10.14 33.65
C ASP A 293 0.76 -9.08 34.77
N LEU A 294 -0.33 -8.96 35.51
CA LEU A 294 -0.41 -8.15 36.71
C LEU A 294 -0.44 -9.00 37.98
N ASP A 295 -0.50 -10.33 37.85
CA ASP A 295 -0.59 -11.34 38.93
C ASP A 295 0.14 -12.63 38.49
N ASP A 296 1.48 -12.56 38.38
CA ASP A 296 2.36 -13.61 37.80
C ASP A 296 2.13 -15.04 38.37
N ASP A 297 1.58 -15.18 39.59
CA ASP A 297 1.33 -16.47 40.23
C ASP A 297 -0.15 -16.80 40.49
N ASP A 298 -1.04 -15.95 39.99
CA ASP A 298 -2.50 -16.09 39.94
C ASP A 298 -3.13 -16.37 41.33
N ASP A 299 -2.53 -15.80 42.39
CA ASP A 299 -2.96 -15.97 43.77
C ASP A 299 -4.05 -14.99 44.22
N SER A 300 -4.50 -14.12 43.30
CA SER A 300 -5.42 -13.01 43.49
C SER A 300 -4.83 -11.80 44.21
N VAL A 301 -3.51 -11.69 44.29
CA VAL A 301 -2.77 -10.52 44.77
C VAL A 301 -1.85 -10.05 43.65
N THR A 302 -2.22 -8.96 42.99
CA THR A 302 -1.39 -8.38 41.93
C THR A 302 0.05 -8.13 42.37
N ASP A 303 1.02 -8.20 41.46
CA ASP A 303 2.46 -8.09 41.75
C ASP A 303 2.83 -6.83 42.55
N ALA A 304 2.09 -5.74 42.32
CA ALA A 304 2.26 -4.47 43.03
C ALA A 304 2.02 -4.57 44.55
N TYR A 305 1.29 -5.59 45.00
CA TYR A 305 0.92 -5.83 46.40
C TYR A 305 1.36 -7.20 46.92
N ASP A 306 1.97 -8.03 46.08
CA ASP A 306 2.41 -9.37 46.48
C ASP A 306 3.86 -9.37 47.00
N ASN A 307 4.09 -10.19 48.03
CA ASN A 307 5.38 -10.32 48.69
C ASN A 307 6.27 -11.40 48.05
N CYS A 308 5.71 -12.26 47.20
CA CYS A 308 6.41 -13.35 46.52
C CYS A 308 5.85 -13.54 45.10
N ILE A 309 6.01 -12.54 44.22
CA ILE A 309 5.37 -12.43 42.89
C ILE A 309 5.27 -13.70 42.03
N VAL A 310 6.17 -14.68 42.18
CA VAL A 310 6.17 -15.93 41.39
C VAL A 310 5.80 -17.18 42.21
N VAL A 311 5.24 -17.01 43.41
CA VAL A 311 4.92 -18.10 44.35
C VAL A 311 3.63 -17.80 45.11
N ALA A 312 2.55 -18.41 44.64
CA ALA A 312 1.21 -18.20 45.17
C ALA A 312 1.15 -18.27 46.70
N ASN A 313 0.65 -17.19 47.30
CA ASN A 313 0.57 -16.96 48.71
C ASN A 313 -0.66 -16.06 49.07
N PRO A 314 -0.82 -15.62 50.33
CA PRO A 314 -1.97 -14.78 50.72
C PRO A 314 -1.67 -13.26 50.81
N GLY A 315 -0.51 -12.79 50.37
CA GLY A 315 0.02 -11.43 50.52
C GLY A 315 0.97 -11.20 51.70
#